data_AF-A0AAW3I9L1-F1
#
_entry.id   AF-A0AAW3I9L1-F1
#
_cell.length_a   1.000
_cell.length_b   1.000
_cell.length_c   1.000
_cell.angle_alpha   90.00
_cell.angle_beta   90.00
_cell.angle_gamma   90.00
#
_symmetry.space_group_name_H-M   'P 1'
#
loop_
_entity.id
_entity.type
_entity.pdbx_description
1 polymer ?
#
loop_
_entity_poly.entity_id
_entity_poly.type
_entity_poly.pdbx_seq_one_letter_code
_entity_poly.pdbx_strand_id
1 'polypeptide(L)'
;MSFSIALGEEVLTEFNEPVLKGEIEIDGYTESFFAPTEYWSRNEYISSWKKSLKRGLREGDHAVLVTSMRDPEASNFIFYWVIFIEGEQAYIQNRILFLEEMSEPFDPEKISSYVSRRTEFNEDGLEISQWKTDMTSIVDFLNELSN
;
A
#
# COMPACT_ATOMS: atom_id res chain seq x y z
N MET A 1 -10.28 13.69 10.12
CA MET A 1 -10.33 12.84 8.93
C MET A 1 -10.25 11.40 9.43
N SER A 2 -10.17 10.43 8.55
CA SER A 2 -9.96 9.03 8.93
C SER A 2 -9.05 8.33 7.93
N PHE A 3 -8.42 7.25 8.39
CA PHE A 3 -7.64 6.37 7.56
C PHE A 3 -7.68 4.97 8.15
N SER A 4 -7.98 3.98 7.32
CA SER A 4 -7.77 2.58 7.68
C SER A 4 -7.51 1.73 6.44
N ILE A 5 -6.77 0.65 6.60
CA ILE A 5 -6.70 -0.44 5.62
C ILE A 5 -6.80 -1.77 6.36
N ALA A 6 -7.65 -2.66 5.87
CA ALA A 6 -7.90 -3.94 6.51
C ALA A 6 -7.90 -5.09 5.50
N LEU A 7 -7.58 -6.28 6.00
CA LEU A 7 -7.79 -7.56 5.31
C LEU A 7 -8.75 -8.40 6.13
N GLY A 8 -9.72 -9.01 5.46
CA GLY A 8 -10.58 -10.04 6.05
C GLY A 8 -9.78 -11.27 6.49
N GLU A 9 -10.48 -12.21 7.12
CA GLU A 9 -9.91 -13.47 7.59
C GLU A 9 -10.32 -14.67 6.72
N GLU A 10 -11.45 -14.55 6.01
CA GLU A 10 -11.95 -15.57 5.12
C GLU A 10 -11.23 -15.54 3.78
N VAL A 11 -10.62 -16.68 3.41
CA VAL A 11 -10.02 -16.87 2.09
C VAL A 11 -11.12 -17.16 1.08
N LEU A 12 -11.21 -16.30 0.08
CA LEU A 12 -12.11 -16.41 -1.05
C LEU A 12 -11.34 -16.92 -2.28
N THR A 13 -12.06 -17.29 -3.33
CA THR A 13 -11.48 -17.58 -4.64
C THR A 13 -11.97 -16.53 -5.63
N GLU A 14 -11.06 -15.67 -6.09
CA GLU A 14 -11.31 -14.64 -7.11
C GLU A 14 -10.18 -14.70 -8.13
N PHE A 15 -10.45 -14.39 -9.40
CA PHE A 15 -9.46 -14.46 -10.48
C PHE A 15 -8.72 -15.82 -10.61
N ASN A 16 -9.37 -16.92 -10.18
CA ASN A 16 -8.79 -18.27 -10.08
C ASN A 16 -7.59 -18.39 -9.12
N GLU A 17 -7.48 -17.53 -8.11
CA GLU A 17 -6.47 -17.62 -7.05
C GLU A 17 -7.12 -17.43 -5.66
N PRO A 18 -6.51 -17.97 -4.58
CA PRO A 18 -6.97 -17.72 -3.22
C PRO A 18 -6.59 -16.30 -2.79
N VAL A 19 -7.58 -15.55 -2.31
CA VAL A 19 -7.44 -14.14 -1.93
C VAL A 19 -8.10 -13.83 -0.59
N LEU A 20 -7.65 -12.77 0.07
CA LEU A 20 -8.39 -12.10 1.13
C LEU A 20 -9.00 -10.82 0.56
N LYS A 21 -10.28 -10.59 0.83
CA LYS A 21 -10.89 -9.30 0.54
C LYS A 21 -10.37 -8.27 1.54
N GLY A 22 -9.88 -7.15 1.03
CA GLY A 22 -9.48 -5.99 1.81
C GLY A 22 -10.30 -4.76 1.46
N GLU A 23 -10.21 -3.76 2.32
CA GLU A 23 -10.82 -2.45 2.13
C GLU A 23 -9.87 -1.38 2.67
N ILE A 24 -9.75 -0.29 1.92
CA ILE A 24 -9.09 0.94 2.37
C ILE A 24 -10.15 2.03 2.51
N GLU A 25 -10.06 2.79 3.59
CA GLU A 25 -10.89 3.96 3.87
C GLU A 25 -9.99 5.18 4.07
N ILE A 26 -10.35 6.29 3.41
CA ILE A 26 -9.60 7.55 3.43
C ILE A 26 -10.59 8.71 3.46
N ASP A 27 -10.81 9.28 4.63
CA ASP A 27 -11.71 10.43 4.87
C ASP A 27 -13.09 10.27 4.17
N GLY A 28 -13.70 9.09 4.31
CA GLY A 28 -14.99 8.75 3.73
C GLY A 28 -14.96 8.19 2.29
N TYR A 29 -13.81 8.23 1.61
CA TYR A 29 -13.59 7.41 0.41
C TYR A 29 -13.32 5.97 0.81
N THR A 30 -13.91 5.00 0.10
CA THR A 30 -13.69 3.57 0.36
C THR A 30 -13.44 2.82 -0.94
N GLU A 31 -12.44 1.93 -0.93
CA GLU A 31 -12.15 1.04 -2.05
C GLU A 31 -11.86 -0.39 -1.56
N SER A 32 -12.52 -1.38 -2.17
CA SER A 32 -12.24 -2.79 -1.92
C SER A 32 -11.13 -3.30 -2.84
N PHE A 33 -10.30 -4.21 -2.33
CA PHE A 33 -9.26 -4.90 -3.11
C PHE A 33 -9.20 -6.39 -2.74
N PHE A 34 -8.47 -7.16 -3.54
CA PHE A 34 -8.23 -8.59 -3.31
C PHE A 34 -6.73 -8.84 -3.18
N ALA A 35 -6.31 -9.33 -2.01
CA ALA A 35 -4.93 -9.65 -1.71
C ALA A 35 -4.68 -11.15 -1.88
N PRO A 36 -3.88 -11.59 -2.87
CA PRO A 36 -3.49 -12.97 -3.04
C PRO A 36 -2.78 -13.53 -1.81
N THR A 37 -3.07 -14.79 -1.47
CA THR A 37 -2.51 -15.45 -0.28
C THR A 37 -1.53 -16.57 -0.56
N GLU A 38 -1.21 -16.85 -1.83
CA GLU A 38 -0.27 -17.93 -2.16
C GLU A 38 1.17 -17.61 -1.75
N TYR A 39 1.58 -16.34 -1.89
CA TYR A 39 2.94 -15.90 -1.57
C TYR A 39 3.04 -15.25 -0.19
N TRP A 40 2.15 -14.29 0.12
CA TRP A 40 2.06 -13.68 1.43
C TRP A 40 0.80 -14.12 2.17
N SER A 41 0.97 -14.57 3.40
CA SER A 41 -0.12 -14.70 4.36
C SER A 41 -0.65 -13.33 4.79
N ARG A 42 -1.86 -13.30 5.35
CA ARG A 42 -2.45 -12.10 5.98
C ARG A 42 -1.49 -11.38 6.93
N ASN A 43 -0.77 -12.16 7.74
CA ASN A 43 0.14 -11.63 8.74
C ASN A 43 1.37 -10.97 8.11
N GLU A 44 1.83 -11.45 6.95
CA GLU A 44 2.93 -10.83 6.22
C GLU A 44 2.54 -9.49 5.61
N TYR A 45 1.33 -9.38 5.02
CA TYR A 45 0.78 -8.09 4.60
C TYR A 45 0.73 -7.09 5.77
N ILE A 46 0.08 -7.46 6.86
CA ILE A 46 -0.06 -6.59 8.03
C ILE A 46 1.31 -6.22 8.63
N SER A 47 2.24 -7.16 8.68
CA SER A 47 3.60 -6.91 9.19
C SER A 47 4.38 -5.96 8.29
N SER A 48 4.27 -6.13 6.96
CA SER A 48 4.85 -5.23 5.96
C SER A 48 4.30 -3.81 6.12
N TRP A 49 2.98 -3.67 6.23
CA TRP A 49 2.32 -2.38 6.45
C TRP A 49 2.79 -1.69 7.72
N LYS A 50 2.82 -2.40 8.84
CA LYS A 50 3.33 -1.90 10.12
C LYS A 50 4.76 -1.40 10.01
N LYS A 51 5.64 -2.18 9.36
CA LYS A 51 7.06 -1.83 9.19
C LYS A 51 7.19 -0.57 8.33
N SER A 52 6.44 -0.50 7.23
CA SER A 52 6.44 0.62 6.30
C SER A 52 5.91 1.90 6.93
N LEU A 53 4.81 1.83 7.67
CA LEU A 53 4.24 2.96 8.42
C LEU A 53 5.20 3.47 9.50
N LYS A 54 5.77 2.59 10.32
CA LYS A 54 6.76 2.96 11.34
C LYS A 54 7.97 3.66 10.73
N ARG A 55 8.46 3.16 9.60
CA ARG A 55 9.58 3.75 8.88
C ARG A 55 9.22 5.12 8.32
N GLY A 56 8.12 5.22 7.58
CA GLY A 56 7.65 6.45 6.95
C GLY A 56 7.42 7.57 7.97
N LEU A 57 6.73 7.27 9.07
CA LEU A 57 6.47 8.24 10.15
C LEU A 57 7.76 8.71 10.84
N ARG A 58 8.74 7.83 11.00
CA ARG A 58 10.04 8.18 11.62
C ARG A 58 10.90 9.02 10.70
N GLU A 59 10.92 8.70 9.40
CA GLU A 59 11.79 9.34 8.42
C GLU A 59 11.15 10.60 7.79
N GLY A 60 9.84 10.80 7.95
CA GLY A 60 9.11 11.92 7.38
C GLY A 60 9.05 11.88 5.85
N ASP A 61 8.95 10.67 5.28
CA ASP A 61 8.98 10.44 3.84
C ASP A 61 7.68 9.79 3.38
N HIS A 62 7.66 8.47 3.17
CA HIS A 62 6.46 7.77 2.75
C HIS A 62 6.36 6.37 3.36
N ALA A 63 5.14 5.85 3.40
CA ALA A 63 4.82 4.47 3.75
C ALA A 63 4.14 3.78 2.58
N VAL A 64 4.45 2.50 2.38
CA VAL A 64 3.95 1.65 1.29
C VAL A 64 3.14 0.50 1.85
N LEU A 65 1.92 0.35 1.36
CA LEU A 65 0.94 -0.64 1.77
C LEU A 65 0.63 -1.53 0.57
N VAL A 66 1.36 -2.63 0.44
CA VAL A 66 1.15 -3.60 -0.66
C VAL A 66 -0.21 -4.26 -0.52
N THR A 67 -0.93 -4.40 -1.61
CA THR A 67 -2.25 -5.05 -1.62
C THR A 67 -2.34 -6.23 -2.56
N SER A 68 -1.33 -6.51 -3.39
CA SER A 68 -1.36 -7.65 -4.33
C SER A 68 0.01 -8.36 -4.49
N MET A 69 0.61 -8.82 -3.38
CA MET A 69 1.86 -9.56 -3.46
C MET A 69 1.64 -10.98 -4.01
N ARG A 70 2.42 -11.33 -5.02
CA ARG A 70 2.59 -12.69 -5.55
C ARG A 70 4.08 -12.99 -5.62
N ASP A 71 4.44 -14.20 -6.05
CA ASP A 71 5.83 -14.52 -6.37
C ASP A 71 6.39 -13.47 -7.36
N PRO A 72 7.42 -12.67 -6.96
CA PRO A 72 7.98 -11.65 -7.82
C PRO A 72 8.59 -12.18 -9.12
N GLU A 73 9.03 -13.44 -9.15
CA GLU A 73 9.60 -14.06 -10.37
C GLU A 73 8.52 -14.45 -11.38
N ALA A 74 7.26 -14.59 -10.94
CA ALA A 74 6.13 -15.00 -11.76
C ALA A 74 5.07 -13.90 -11.96
N SER A 75 5.26 -12.72 -11.35
CA SER A 75 4.32 -11.61 -11.40
C SER A 75 4.79 -10.51 -12.35
N ASN A 76 3.84 -9.87 -13.05
CA ASN A 76 4.13 -8.73 -13.92
C ASN A 76 4.10 -7.40 -13.17
N PHE A 77 3.25 -7.29 -12.15
CA PHE A 77 3.07 -6.04 -11.41
C PHE A 77 2.58 -6.27 -9.97
N ILE A 78 2.69 -5.22 -9.16
CA ILE A 78 2.21 -5.18 -7.78
C ILE A 78 1.38 -3.91 -7.58
N PHE A 79 0.15 -4.05 -7.10
CA PHE A 79 -0.65 -2.94 -6.58
C PHE A 79 -0.24 -2.61 -5.15
N TYR A 80 -0.15 -1.32 -4.88
CA TYR A 80 0.11 -0.80 -3.55
C TYR A 80 -0.51 0.57 -3.37
N TRP A 81 -0.77 0.91 -2.11
CA TRP A 81 -1.08 2.26 -1.69
C TRP A 81 0.17 2.90 -1.11
N VAL A 82 0.45 4.15 -1.47
CA VAL A 82 1.52 4.94 -0.86
C VAL A 82 0.92 6.09 -0.08
N ILE A 83 1.44 6.31 1.13
CA ILE A 83 1.12 7.45 1.99
C ILE A 83 2.36 8.35 2.00
N PHE A 84 2.29 9.51 1.39
CA PHE A 84 3.32 10.55 1.44
C PHE A 84 3.08 11.47 2.64
N ILE A 85 4.08 11.64 3.48
CA ILE A 85 4.01 12.43 4.71
C ILE A 85 4.58 13.82 4.42
N GLU A 86 3.72 14.83 4.47
CA GLU A 86 4.06 16.22 4.16
C GLU A 86 3.58 17.16 5.26
N GLY A 87 4.41 17.34 6.29
CA GLY A 87 4.09 18.17 7.45
C GLY A 87 2.97 17.56 8.29
N GLU A 88 1.84 18.27 8.41
CA GLU A 88 0.67 17.82 9.18
C GLU A 88 -0.33 17.01 8.34
N GLN A 89 -0.02 16.77 7.06
CA GLN A 89 -0.91 16.15 6.10
C GLN A 89 -0.29 14.90 5.49
N ALA A 90 -1.15 13.94 5.16
CA ALA A 90 -0.79 12.75 4.44
C ALA A 90 -1.52 12.70 3.10
N TYR A 91 -0.79 12.49 2.01
CA TYR A 91 -1.32 12.31 0.67
C TYR A 91 -1.23 10.86 0.26
N ILE A 92 -2.33 10.29 -0.22
CA ILE A 92 -2.45 8.86 -0.46
C ILE A 92 -2.70 8.63 -1.94
N GLN A 93 -1.94 7.72 -2.56
CA GLN A 93 -2.11 7.36 -3.98
C GLN A 93 -2.17 5.85 -4.13
N ASN A 94 -3.04 5.37 -5.03
CA ASN A 94 -3.00 4.00 -5.52
C ASN A 94 -2.00 3.94 -6.69
N ARG A 95 -1.05 3.01 -6.64
CA ARG A 95 0.00 2.88 -7.64
C ARG A 95 0.24 1.42 -8.01
N ILE A 96 0.82 1.26 -9.20
CA ILE A 96 1.24 -0.02 -9.77
C ILE A 96 2.76 0.01 -9.90
N LEU A 97 3.43 -1.04 -9.44
CA LEU A 97 4.84 -1.28 -9.70
C LEU A 97 4.94 -2.36 -10.78
N PHE A 98 5.45 -2.03 -11.95
CA PHE A 98 5.70 -2.99 -13.03
C PHE A 98 7.06 -3.66 -12.80
N LEU A 99 7.06 -4.98 -12.57
CA LEU A 99 8.27 -5.73 -12.23
C LEU A 99 9.15 -5.97 -13.45
N GLU A 100 8.56 -6.07 -14.64
CA GLU A 100 9.27 -6.23 -15.91
C GLU A 100 10.14 -5.02 -16.30
N GLU A 101 9.84 -3.84 -15.77
CA GLU A 101 10.57 -2.60 -16.03
C GLU A 101 11.77 -2.42 -15.08
N MET A 102 11.94 -3.32 -14.11
CA MET A 102 13.00 -3.20 -13.10
C MET A 102 14.35 -3.70 -13.64
N SER A 103 15.42 -2.96 -13.35
CA SER A 103 16.79 -3.34 -13.72
C SER A 103 17.39 -4.45 -12.84
N GLU A 104 16.79 -4.71 -11.69
CA GLU A 104 17.21 -5.71 -10.70
C GLU A 104 15.99 -6.49 -10.20
N PRO A 105 16.16 -7.74 -9.72
CA PRO A 105 15.08 -8.50 -9.12
C PRO A 105 14.39 -7.73 -7.98
N PHE A 106 13.06 -7.77 -7.98
CA PHE A 106 12.26 -7.10 -6.96
C PHE A 106 12.50 -7.72 -5.57
N ASP A 107 12.78 -6.86 -4.59
CA ASP A 107 12.93 -7.24 -3.19
C ASP A 107 11.81 -6.60 -2.36
N PRO A 108 10.84 -7.37 -1.84
CA PRO A 108 9.71 -6.81 -1.08
C PRO A 108 10.15 -6.06 0.19
N GLU A 109 11.30 -6.41 0.76
CA GLU A 109 11.83 -5.73 1.95
C GLU A 109 12.37 -4.33 1.64
N LYS A 110 12.62 -4.05 0.36
CA LYS A 110 13.08 -2.75 -0.15
C LYS A 110 11.99 -1.96 -0.84
N ILE A 111 10.71 -2.35 -0.71
CA ILE A 111 9.65 -1.77 -1.53
C ILE A 111 9.59 -0.24 -1.54
N SER A 112 9.81 0.39 -0.39
CA SER A 112 9.85 1.86 -0.28
C SER A 112 10.97 2.51 -1.12
N SER A 113 12.05 1.79 -1.46
CA SER A 113 13.11 2.34 -2.32
C SER A 113 12.70 2.44 -3.78
N TYR A 114 11.67 1.71 -4.21
CA TYR A 114 11.12 1.75 -5.56
C TYR A 114 10.05 2.83 -5.75
N VAL A 115 9.65 3.51 -4.67
CA VAL A 115 8.64 4.56 -4.72
C VAL A 115 9.32 5.91 -4.96
N SER A 116 8.98 6.53 -6.09
CA SER A 116 9.39 7.90 -6.40
C SER A 116 8.65 8.92 -5.52
N ARG A 117 9.20 10.14 -5.44
CA ARG A 117 8.55 11.25 -4.73
C ARG A 117 7.12 11.49 -5.25
N ARG A 118 6.28 12.09 -4.39
CA ARG A 118 4.92 12.47 -4.79
C ARG A 118 4.97 13.40 -5.99
N THR A 119 4.17 13.07 -6.99
CA THR A 119 3.83 13.95 -8.10
C THR A 119 2.30 14.00 -8.20
N GLU A 120 1.79 15.12 -8.67
CA GLU A 120 0.34 15.32 -8.86
C GLU A 120 -0.07 15.00 -10.30
N PHE A 121 0.89 14.96 -11.21
CA PHE A 121 0.68 14.67 -12.63
C PHE A 121 1.63 13.55 -13.08
N ASN A 122 1.17 12.73 -14.02
CA ASN A 122 1.99 11.73 -14.69
C ASN A 122 2.78 12.35 -15.86
N GLU A 123 3.52 11.52 -16.61
CA GLU A 123 4.37 11.97 -17.72
C GLU A 123 3.59 12.61 -18.88
N ASP A 124 2.31 12.26 -19.02
CA ASP A 124 1.39 12.82 -20.02
C ASP A 124 0.71 14.12 -19.54
N GLY A 125 0.99 14.57 -18.31
CA GLY A 125 0.36 15.74 -17.70
C GLY A 125 -1.05 15.48 -17.17
N LEU A 126 -1.47 14.22 -17.02
CA LEU A 126 -2.75 13.83 -16.43
C LEU A 126 -2.63 13.78 -14.92
N GLU A 127 -3.69 14.23 -14.23
CA GLU A 127 -3.76 14.22 -12.77
C GLU A 127 -3.75 12.79 -12.22
N ILE A 128 -2.89 12.53 -11.25
CA ILE A 128 -2.82 11.26 -10.53
C ILE A 128 -3.92 11.25 -9.46
N SER A 129 -4.71 10.18 -9.43
CA SER A 129 -5.70 9.97 -8.38
C SER A 129 -5.01 9.98 -7.01
N GLN A 130 -5.39 10.95 -6.19
CA GLN A 130 -4.85 11.14 -4.86
C GLN A 130 -5.93 11.54 -3.87
N TRP A 131 -5.77 11.07 -2.65
CA TRP A 131 -6.61 11.39 -1.51
C TRP A 131 -5.76 12.03 -0.42
N LYS A 132 -6.43 12.59 0.57
CA LYS A 132 -5.78 13.33 1.64
C LYS A 132 -6.41 13.00 2.98
N THR A 133 -5.58 12.88 4.00
CA THR A 133 -6.00 12.74 5.38
C THR A 133 -5.03 13.49 6.31
N ASP A 134 -5.35 13.52 7.60
CA ASP A 134 -4.51 14.15 8.62
C ASP A 134 -3.49 13.16 9.20
N MET A 135 -2.36 13.67 9.68
CA MET A 135 -1.31 12.81 10.25
C MET A 135 -1.75 12.08 11.51
N THR A 136 -2.69 12.64 12.27
CA THR A 136 -3.26 11.99 13.46
C THR A 136 -3.94 10.68 13.08
N SER A 137 -4.73 10.66 12.00
CA SER A 137 -5.39 9.47 11.48
C SER A 137 -4.40 8.35 11.10
N ILE A 138 -3.24 8.71 10.50
CA ILE A 138 -2.20 7.73 10.17
C ILE A 138 -1.54 7.15 11.44
N VAL A 139 -1.29 7.99 12.44
CA VAL A 139 -0.69 7.58 13.71
C VAL A 139 -1.65 6.69 14.50
N ASP A 140 -2.92 7.08 14.59
CA ASP A 140 -3.96 6.31 15.27
C ASP A 140 -4.12 4.93 14.64
N PHE A 141 -4.16 4.85 13.30
CA PHE A 141 -4.20 3.57 12.59
C PHE A 141 -2.97 2.69 12.88
N LEU A 142 -1.76 3.25 12.93
CA LEU A 142 -0.57 2.46 13.30
C LEU A 142 -0.67 1.89 14.72
N ASN A 143 -1.24 2.66 15.66
CA ASN A 143 -1.45 2.21 17.03
C ASN A 143 -2.49 1.09 17.08
N GLU A 144 -3.58 1.20 16.34
CA GLU A 144 -4.60 0.15 16.21
C GLU A 144 -4.03 -1.13 15.64
N LEU A 145 -3.23 -1.04 14.57
CA LEU A 145 -2.56 -2.21 14.02
C LEU A 145 -1.64 -2.88 15.05
N SER A 146 -1.00 -2.12 15.93
CA SER A 146 -0.01 -2.62 16.88
C SER A 146 -0.60 -3.29 18.13
N ASN A 147 -1.90 -3.14 18.37
CA ASN A 147 -2.65 -3.82 19.42
C ASN A 147 -3.12 -5.21 18.99
#